data_AF-A0A6I5VNL5-F1
#
_entry.id   AF-A0A6I5VNL5-F1
#
_cell.length_a   1.000
_cell.length_b   1.000
_cell.length_c   1.000
_cell.angle_alpha   90.00
_cell.angle_beta   90.00
_cell.angle_gamma   90.00
#
_symmetry.space_group_name_H-M   'P 1'
#
loop_
_entity.id
_entity.type
_entity.pdbx_description
1 polymer ?
#
loop_
_entity_poly.entity_id
_entity_poly.type
_entity_poly.pdbx_seq_one_letter_code
_entity_poly.pdbx_strand_id
1 'polypeptide(L)'
;MDSTGGIVPGVDGYMCSVEVGNESVIITAKNPMARGALIGIGPVAAGNPYAVGDSVVIPLSHLERVDFFPASMLANGRLTVAAGGREFVAHFRRKDRQAFEELARFLTTQLRPGRLPAGPAPGAQLHASASGAAVPTTESKAAGAEPTVEGVLQQLTVIDAGLPLDEQIEVNGETHHSKSFRKLFRAMGMPITSAGTTLQDQRCVLVPEPWNEHDPNAVAVAIEGFVVGYVPANLAATYSPHLLARARDRKLIAGAARVWVKDEGGMVRARVTILVPEADLL
;
A
#
# COMPACT_ATOMS: atom_id res chain seq x y z
N MET A 1 26.07 25.12 -32.15
CA MET A 1 26.01 24.88 -30.70
C MET A 1 24.75 24.05 -30.49
N ASP A 2 24.92 22.74 -30.52
CA ASP A 2 23.82 21.79 -30.47
C ASP A 2 23.28 21.71 -29.04
N SER A 3 22.13 22.33 -28.81
CA SER A 3 21.31 22.13 -27.62
C SER A 3 20.80 20.70 -27.66
N THR A 4 21.53 19.77 -27.06
CA THR A 4 21.05 18.43 -26.76
C THR A 4 19.96 18.58 -25.71
N GLY A 5 18.72 18.76 -26.16
CA GLY A 5 17.53 18.68 -25.33
C GLY A 5 17.53 17.32 -24.65
N GLY A 6 17.86 17.29 -23.37
CA GLY A 6 17.91 16.08 -22.58
C GLY A 6 16.49 15.55 -22.42
N ILE A 7 16.09 14.65 -23.32
CA ILE A 7 14.90 13.82 -23.12
C ILE A 7 15.22 12.93 -21.93
N VAL A 8 14.52 13.15 -20.81
CA VAL A 8 14.57 12.22 -19.69
C VAL A 8 13.77 10.98 -20.13
N PRO A 9 14.37 9.78 -20.17
CA PRO A 9 13.63 8.58 -20.51
C PRO A 9 12.43 8.42 -19.58
N GLY A 10 11.30 7.95 -20.12
CA GLY A 10 10.07 7.76 -19.36
C GLY A 10 10.32 6.98 -18.07
N VAL A 11 9.87 7.54 -16.95
CA VAL A 11 9.98 6.91 -15.64
C VAL A 11 8.70 6.16 -15.36
N ASP A 12 8.83 4.88 -15.03
CA ASP A 12 7.69 4.05 -14.70
C ASP A 12 7.37 4.13 -13.21
N GLY A 13 6.10 4.33 -12.86
CA GLY A 13 5.61 4.53 -11.50
C GLY A 13 4.57 3.50 -11.07
N TYR A 14 4.08 3.67 -9.84
CA TYR A 14 3.00 2.83 -9.32
C TYR A 14 1.67 3.29 -9.92
N MET A 15 1.17 2.51 -10.87
CA MET A 15 -0.07 2.77 -11.63
C MET A 15 -0.04 3.97 -12.59
N CYS A 16 1.12 4.61 -12.78
CA CYS A 16 1.30 5.66 -13.78
C CYS A 16 2.68 5.57 -14.42
N SER A 17 2.86 6.15 -15.60
CA SER A 17 4.19 6.47 -16.16
C SER A 17 4.32 7.98 -16.32
N VAL A 18 5.53 8.51 -16.17
CA VAL A 18 5.81 9.93 -16.35
C VAL A 18 6.88 10.11 -17.41
N GLU A 19 6.56 10.85 -18.45
CA GLU A 19 7.46 11.19 -19.54
C GLU A 19 7.66 12.69 -19.61
N VAL A 20 8.89 13.12 -19.91
CA VAL A 20 9.22 14.53 -20.10
C VAL A 20 9.59 14.73 -21.56
N GLY A 21 8.71 15.39 -22.30
CA GLY A 21 8.99 15.86 -23.64
C GLY A 21 9.74 17.20 -23.63
N ASN A 22 9.99 17.74 -24.83
CA ASN A 22 10.75 18.99 -24.96
C ASN A 22 10.09 20.19 -24.28
N GLU A 23 8.76 20.24 -24.22
CA GLU A 23 8.00 21.39 -23.68
C GLU A 23 6.87 20.98 -22.73
N SER A 24 6.74 19.70 -22.39
CA SER A 24 5.68 19.20 -21.53
C SER A 24 6.12 18.02 -20.66
N VAL A 25 5.44 17.86 -19.53
CA VAL A 25 5.45 16.62 -18.75
C VAL A 25 4.12 15.89 -19.00
N ILE A 26 4.21 14.60 -19.27
CA ILE A 26 3.08 13.72 -19.57
C ILE A 26 2.99 12.69 -18.45
N ILE A 27 1.86 12.63 -17.75
CA ILE A 27 1.58 11.60 -16.74
C ILE A 27 0.48 10.71 -17.30
N THR A 28 0.76 9.43 -17.52
CA THR A 28 -0.19 8.47 -18.10
C THR A 28 -0.66 7.48 -17.05
N ALA A 29 -1.97 7.34 -16.86
CA ALA A 29 -2.53 6.34 -15.95
C ALA A 29 -2.51 4.94 -16.60
N LYS A 30 -2.11 3.92 -15.85
CA LYS A 30 -2.05 2.52 -16.33
C LYS A 30 -3.31 1.72 -16.10
N ASN A 31 -4.24 2.22 -15.28
CA ASN A 31 -5.49 1.53 -14.98
C ASN A 31 -6.63 2.53 -14.71
N PRO A 32 -7.91 2.08 -14.74
CA PRO A 32 -9.07 2.97 -14.56
C PRO A 32 -9.12 3.70 -13.23
N MET A 33 -8.61 3.08 -12.14
CA MET A 33 -8.59 3.71 -10.82
C MET A 33 -7.60 4.88 -10.77
N ALA A 34 -6.38 4.68 -11.27
CA ALA A 34 -5.36 5.71 -11.39
C ALA A 34 -5.82 6.84 -12.32
N ARG A 35 -6.54 6.51 -13.39
CA ARG A 35 -7.14 7.51 -14.29
C ARG A 35 -8.13 8.40 -13.55
N GLY A 36 -9.03 7.81 -12.76
CA GLY A 36 -9.99 8.56 -11.95
C GLY A 36 -9.32 9.49 -10.94
N ALA A 37 -8.21 9.06 -10.33
CA ALA A 37 -7.43 9.87 -9.40
C ALA A 37 -6.65 11.00 -10.10
N LEU A 38 -6.09 10.74 -11.28
CA LEU A 38 -5.22 11.67 -12.01
C LEU A 38 -6.02 12.73 -12.79
N ILE A 39 -7.10 12.32 -13.45
CA ILE A 39 -7.89 13.18 -14.36
C ILE A 39 -9.17 13.68 -13.69
N GLY A 40 -9.70 12.95 -12.71
CA GLY A 40 -11.03 13.14 -12.13
C GLY A 40 -12.07 12.21 -12.75
N ILE A 41 -13.28 12.20 -12.18
CA ILE A 41 -14.42 11.40 -12.67
C ILE A 41 -15.54 12.35 -13.10
N GLY A 42 -16.18 12.05 -14.24
CA GLY A 42 -17.38 12.77 -14.70
C GLY A 42 -17.10 14.26 -15.03
N PRO A 43 -17.91 15.21 -14.51
CA PRO A 43 -17.79 16.63 -14.83
C PRO A 43 -16.41 17.24 -14.49
N VAL A 44 -15.72 16.69 -13.48
CA VAL A 44 -14.39 17.15 -13.05
C VAL A 44 -13.32 16.85 -14.09
N ALA A 45 -13.46 15.74 -14.82
CA ALA A 45 -12.59 15.37 -15.93
C ALA A 45 -12.83 16.27 -17.15
N ALA A 46 -14.10 16.58 -17.45
CA ALA A 46 -14.47 17.44 -18.58
C ALA A 46 -13.94 18.88 -18.44
N GLY A 47 -13.74 19.36 -17.22
CA GLY A 47 -13.17 20.68 -16.93
C GLY A 47 -11.65 20.70 -16.77
N ASN A 48 -10.94 19.60 -17.06
CA ASN A 48 -9.48 19.55 -16.93
C ASN A 48 -8.81 19.90 -18.27
N PRO A 49 -8.21 21.10 -18.43
CA PRO A 49 -7.61 21.51 -19.70
C PRO A 49 -6.34 20.73 -20.06
N TYR A 50 -5.79 19.96 -19.11
CA TYR A 50 -4.60 19.15 -19.29
C TYR A 50 -4.90 17.69 -19.63
N ALA A 51 -6.16 17.26 -19.57
CA ALA A 51 -6.54 15.87 -19.79
C ALA A 51 -6.56 15.53 -21.29
N VAL A 52 -5.82 14.49 -21.67
CA VAL A 52 -5.78 13.95 -23.04
C VAL A 52 -5.89 12.43 -22.95
N GLY A 53 -7.09 11.89 -23.15
CA GLY A 53 -7.36 10.45 -23.05
C GLY A 53 -7.17 9.90 -21.63
N ASP A 54 -6.16 9.05 -21.47
CA ASP A 54 -5.73 8.45 -20.19
C ASP A 54 -4.51 9.16 -19.57
N SER A 55 -4.08 10.27 -20.18
CA SER A 55 -2.92 11.04 -19.78
C SER A 55 -3.29 12.45 -19.37
N VAL A 56 -2.42 13.06 -18.58
CA VAL A 56 -2.37 14.50 -18.32
C VAL A 56 -1.12 15.05 -18.97
N VAL A 57 -1.28 16.03 -19.86
CA VAL A 57 -0.20 16.71 -20.57
C VAL A 57 -0.09 18.13 -20.02
N ILE A 58 0.97 18.41 -19.27
CA ILE A 58 1.21 19.69 -18.61
C ILE A 58 2.36 20.39 -19.34
N PRO A 59 2.14 21.53 -20.02
CA PRO A 59 3.23 22.34 -20.55
C PRO A 59 4.19 22.73 -19.43
N LEU A 60 5.51 22.64 -19.65
CA LEU A 60 6.51 23.03 -18.65
C LEU A 60 6.36 24.51 -18.26
N SER A 61 5.87 25.35 -19.17
CA SER A 61 5.55 26.75 -18.93
C SER A 61 4.39 26.98 -17.95
N HIS A 62 3.57 25.96 -17.69
CA HIS A 62 2.44 26.01 -16.77
C HIS A 62 2.76 25.40 -15.39
N LEU A 63 4.00 24.91 -15.18
CA LEU A 63 4.41 24.37 -13.89
C LEU A 63 4.48 25.47 -12.84
N GLU A 64 3.70 25.31 -11.78
CA GLU A 64 3.61 26.26 -10.66
C GLU A 64 4.40 25.76 -9.45
N ARG A 65 4.32 24.46 -9.15
CA ARG A 65 4.98 23.84 -8.01
C ARG A 65 5.29 22.37 -8.29
N VAL A 66 6.39 21.89 -7.72
CA VAL A 66 6.77 20.47 -7.74
C VAL A 66 7.13 20.08 -6.31
N ASP A 67 6.39 19.14 -5.73
CA ASP A 67 6.67 18.59 -4.41
C ASP A 67 7.07 17.12 -4.53
N PHE A 68 8.23 16.77 -3.97
CA PHE A 68 8.73 15.40 -3.98
C PHE A 68 8.75 14.82 -2.58
N PHE A 69 8.05 13.70 -2.40
CA PHE A 69 8.04 12.92 -1.18
C PHE A 69 8.67 11.56 -1.47
N PRO A 70 9.90 11.30 -0.99
CA PRO A 70 10.60 10.06 -1.32
C PRO A 70 9.83 8.85 -0.78
N ALA A 71 9.86 7.77 -1.54
CA ALA A 71 9.40 6.47 -1.06
C ALA A 71 10.23 6.06 0.17
N SER A 72 9.54 5.56 1.19
CA SER A 72 10.15 5.00 2.40
C SER A 72 9.90 3.49 2.46
N MET A 73 10.32 2.84 3.54
CA MET A 73 9.92 1.45 3.76
C MET A 73 8.39 1.32 3.92
N LEU A 74 7.71 2.31 4.50
CA LEU A 74 6.31 2.19 4.95
C LEU A 74 5.29 2.93 4.08
N ALA A 75 5.76 3.66 3.08
CA ALA A 75 4.91 4.46 2.21
C ALA A 75 5.52 4.58 0.81
N ASN A 76 4.67 4.41 -0.20
CA ASN A 76 5.00 4.76 -1.57
C ASN A 76 5.42 6.23 -1.64
N GLY A 77 6.35 6.51 -2.55
CA GLY A 77 6.70 7.87 -2.86
C GLY A 77 5.57 8.54 -3.62
N ARG A 78 5.57 9.88 -3.59
CA ARG A 78 4.68 10.66 -4.44
C ARG A 78 5.41 11.88 -4.99
N LEU A 79 5.17 12.15 -6.26
CA LEU A 79 5.54 13.37 -6.94
C LEU A 79 4.26 14.15 -7.19
N THR A 80 4.13 15.34 -6.61
CA THR A 80 3.01 16.25 -6.87
C THR A 80 3.47 17.35 -7.80
N VAL A 81 2.75 17.54 -8.90
CA VAL A 81 2.96 18.61 -9.87
C VAL A 81 1.74 19.53 -9.84
N ALA A 82 1.93 20.82 -9.59
CA ALA A 82 0.87 21.81 -9.63
C ALA A 82 0.92 22.61 -10.94
N ALA A 83 -0.22 22.78 -11.60
CA ALA A 83 -0.36 23.58 -12.80
C ALA A 83 -1.81 24.06 -13.00
N GLY A 84 -1.99 25.34 -13.34
CA GLY A 84 -3.31 25.95 -13.53
C GLY A 84 -4.21 25.85 -12.30
N GLY A 85 -3.64 25.96 -11.09
CA GLY A 85 -4.39 25.81 -9.83
C GLY A 85 -4.89 24.38 -9.52
N ARG A 86 -4.36 23.36 -10.20
CA ARG A 86 -4.67 21.94 -9.94
C ARG A 86 -3.40 21.19 -9.54
N GLU A 87 -3.57 20.13 -8.75
CA GLU A 87 -2.49 19.23 -8.36
C GLU A 87 -2.65 17.87 -9.05
N PHE A 88 -1.55 17.37 -9.59
CA PHE A 88 -1.43 16.07 -10.23
C PHE A 88 -0.45 15.22 -9.43
N VAL A 89 -0.88 14.04 -9.00
CA VAL A 89 -0.08 13.18 -8.11
C VAL A 89 0.31 11.91 -8.86
N ALA A 90 1.61 11.70 -8.99
CA ALA A 90 2.19 10.45 -9.48
C ALA A 90 2.78 9.67 -8.28
N HIS A 91 2.23 8.49 -8.01
CA HIS A 91 2.77 7.60 -6.99
C HIS A 91 3.86 6.70 -7.57
N PHE A 92 4.89 6.42 -6.80
CA PHE A 92 6.00 5.58 -7.23
C PHE A 92 6.50 4.66 -6.11
N ARG A 93 7.08 3.51 -6.49
CA ARG A 93 7.60 2.53 -5.54
C ARG A 93 9.03 2.88 -5.14
N ARG A 94 9.54 2.21 -4.10
CA ARG A 94 10.90 2.44 -3.61
C ARG A 94 11.98 2.18 -4.67
N LYS A 95 11.79 1.15 -5.51
CA LYS A 95 12.71 0.83 -6.61
C LYS A 95 12.84 1.97 -7.64
N ASP A 96 11.78 2.75 -7.83
CA ASP A 96 11.75 3.86 -8.79
C ASP A 96 12.19 5.20 -8.16
N ARG A 97 12.57 5.19 -6.86
CA ARG A 97 12.88 6.40 -6.09
C ARG A 97 13.93 7.27 -6.77
N GLN A 98 15.04 6.68 -7.23
CA GLN A 98 16.13 7.45 -7.83
C GLN A 98 15.65 8.14 -9.12
N ALA A 99 14.93 7.43 -9.98
CA ALA A 99 14.41 7.97 -11.22
C ALA A 99 13.39 9.10 -10.97
N PHE A 100 12.50 8.94 -10.01
CA PHE A 100 11.56 10.00 -9.62
C PHE A 100 12.24 11.19 -8.92
N GLU A 101 13.34 10.97 -8.19
CA GLU A 101 14.14 12.04 -7.58
C GLU A 101 14.86 12.87 -8.65
N GLU A 102 15.43 12.22 -9.67
CA GLU A 102 16.03 12.89 -10.83
C GLU A 102 14.99 13.66 -11.63
N LEU A 103 13.82 13.06 -11.88
CA LEU A 103 12.68 13.71 -12.50
C LEU A 103 12.21 14.94 -11.71
N ALA A 104 12.02 14.82 -10.40
CA ALA A 104 11.63 15.93 -9.54
C ALA A 104 12.64 17.07 -9.59
N ARG A 105 13.94 16.74 -9.54
CA ARG A 105 15.03 17.71 -9.67
C ARG A 105 14.96 18.42 -11.02
N PHE A 106 14.79 17.68 -12.12
CA PHE A 106 14.62 18.24 -13.45
C PHE A 106 13.42 19.20 -13.51
N LEU A 107 12.23 18.77 -13.10
CA LEU A 107 11.02 19.60 -13.15
C LEU A 107 11.16 20.86 -12.28
N THR A 108 11.85 20.75 -11.14
CA THR A 108 12.16 21.89 -10.28
C THR A 108 13.05 22.93 -11.00
N THR A 109 13.99 22.50 -11.85
CA THR A 109 14.79 23.45 -12.67
C THR A 109 13.97 24.17 -13.74
N GLN A 110 12.82 23.61 -14.13
CA GLN A 110 11.92 24.22 -15.11
C GLN A 110 10.97 25.24 -14.47
N LEU A 111 10.85 25.26 -13.14
CA LEU A 111 10.04 26.26 -12.44
C LEU A 111 10.64 27.65 -12.67
N ARG A 112 9.88 28.53 -13.32
CA ARG A 112 10.27 29.92 -13.46
C ARG A 112 10.16 30.63 -12.11
N PRO A 113 11.19 31.33 -11.63
CA PRO A 113 11.06 32.17 -10.46
C PRO A 113 10.14 33.36 -10.79
N GLY A 114 8.91 33.34 -10.26
CA GLY A 114 8.05 34.52 -10.21
C GLY A 114 6.69 34.39 -10.87
N ARG A 115 5.75 33.76 -10.16
CA ARG A 115 4.41 34.31 -9.93
C ARG A 115 3.78 33.59 -8.74
N LEU A 116 3.80 34.23 -7.59
CA LEU A 116 2.99 33.82 -6.43
C LEU A 116 1.53 34.25 -6.69
N PRO A 117 0.57 33.34 -6.77
CA PRO A 117 -0.80 33.66 -6.40
C PRO A 117 -0.94 33.57 -4.88
N ALA A 118 -1.46 34.64 -4.28
CA ALA A 118 -1.79 34.72 -2.87
C ALA A 118 -2.91 33.72 -2.50
N GLY A 119 -2.77 33.05 -1.35
CA GLY A 119 -3.87 32.32 -0.71
C GLY A 119 -4.97 33.25 -0.20
N PRO A 120 -6.12 32.70 0.23
CA PRO A 120 -6.16 32.18 1.60
C PRO A 120 -6.94 30.85 1.81
N ALA A 121 -6.70 30.24 2.98
CA ALA A 121 -7.37 29.08 3.60
C ALA A 121 -8.64 29.52 4.40
N PRO A 122 -9.21 28.73 5.34
CA PRO A 122 -9.76 27.36 5.36
C PRO A 122 -11.26 27.32 5.84
N GLY A 123 -11.92 26.16 5.75
CA GLY A 123 -13.19 25.84 6.44
C GLY A 123 -13.89 24.64 5.78
N ALA A 124 -14.66 23.76 6.40
CA ALA A 124 -15.05 23.52 7.78
C ALA A 124 -15.58 22.06 7.87
N GLN A 125 -15.58 21.56 9.10
CA GLN A 125 -16.04 20.29 9.65
C GLN A 125 -17.51 19.83 9.40
N LEU A 126 -17.71 18.48 9.41
CA LEU A 126 -18.64 17.68 10.27
C LEU A 126 -19.93 16.98 9.73
N HIS A 127 -20.13 15.76 10.30
CA HIS A 127 -21.33 14.90 10.53
C HIS A 127 -21.89 14.01 9.38
N ALA A 128 -22.43 12.79 9.54
CA ALA A 128 -22.53 11.81 10.66
C ALA A 128 -23.10 10.42 10.19
N SER A 129 -22.76 9.37 10.96
CA SER A 129 -23.46 8.13 11.42
C SER A 129 -24.63 7.41 10.70
N ALA A 130 -24.55 6.07 10.62
CA ALA A 130 -25.50 5.01 11.11
C ALA A 130 -25.03 3.60 10.63
N SER A 131 -24.77 2.54 11.41
CA SER A 131 -25.54 1.71 12.38
C SER A 131 -26.29 0.49 11.77
N GLY A 132 -26.03 -0.72 12.31
CA GLY A 132 -26.77 -1.98 12.09
C GLY A 132 -25.83 -3.21 12.04
N ALA A 133 -25.52 -3.89 13.14
CA ALA A 133 -26.26 -4.97 13.84
C ALA A 133 -25.68 -6.39 13.54
N ALA A 134 -25.25 -7.07 14.61
CA ALA A 134 -24.76 -8.46 14.69
C ALA A 134 -25.96 -9.46 14.85
N VAL A 135 -25.89 -10.80 14.92
CA VAL A 135 -24.97 -11.86 15.40
C VAL A 135 -25.44 -13.24 14.79
N PRO A 136 -25.22 -14.44 15.40
CA PRO A 136 -24.11 -15.44 15.40
C PRO A 136 -24.46 -16.70 14.52
N THR A 137 -23.66 -17.76 14.34
CA THR A 137 -23.28 -18.79 15.35
C THR A 137 -22.39 -19.86 14.71
N THR A 138 -21.40 -20.29 15.50
CA THR A 138 -20.56 -21.49 15.45
C THR A 138 -21.25 -22.80 15.07
N GLU A 139 -20.51 -23.69 14.42
CA GLU A 139 -20.49 -25.11 14.80
C GLU A 139 -19.13 -25.75 14.49
N SER A 140 -18.62 -26.49 15.48
CA SER A 140 -17.31 -27.12 15.55
C SER A 140 -17.49 -28.64 15.38
N LYS A 141 -16.66 -29.29 14.57
CA LYS A 141 -16.56 -30.76 14.55
C LYS A 141 -15.10 -31.21 14.47
N ALA A 142 -14.74 -32.15 15.35
CA ALA A 142 -13.37 -32.59 15.60
C ALA A 142 -12.93 -33.80 14.77
N ALA A 143 -11.60 -33.87 14.56
CA ALA A 143 -10.74 -35.07 14.58
C ALA A 143 -10.50 -35.88 13.28
N GLY A 144 -9.77 -35.30 12.34
CA GLY A 144 -8.34 -35.61 12.16
C GLY A 144 -7.55 -34.39 12.64
N ALA A 145 -6.32 -34.48 13.12
CA ALA A 145 -5.60 -33.26 13.51
C ALA A 145 -5.26 -32.47 12.24
N GLU A 146 -6.17 -31.59 11.83
CA GLU A 146 -5.95 -30.67 10.71
C GLU A 146 -4.73 -29.80 11.02
N PRO A 147 -3.89 -29.49 10.02
CA PRO A 147 -2.74 -28.64 10.24
C PRO A 147 -3.21 -27.31 10.83
N THR A 148 -2.55 -26.85 11.89
CA THR A 148 -2.80 -25.50 12.42
C THR A 148 -1.72 -24.56 11.92
N VAL A 149 -2.03 -23.26 11.79
CA VAL A 149 -1.03 -22.23 11.44
C VAL A 149 0.18 -22.29 12.37
N GLU A 150 -0.06 -22.46 13.67
CA GLU A 150 0.99 -22.61 14.68
C GLU A 150 1.86 -23.86 14.42
N GLY A 151 1.25 -25.00 14.10
CA GLY A 151 1.97 -26.22 13.74
C GLY A 151 2.83 -26.04 12.49
N VAL A 152 2.33 -25.34 11.48
CA VAL A 152 3.08 -25.05 10.25
C VAL A 152 4.25 -24.10 10.53
N LEU A 153 4.05 -23.05 11.32
CA LEU A 153 5.11 -22.13 11.74
C LEU A 153 6.24 -22.85 12.51
N GLN A 154 5.92 -23.88 13.28
CA GLN A 154 6.91 -24.68 14.02
C GLN A 154 7.66 -25.70 13.14
N GLN A 155 7.03 -26.16 12.05
CA GLN A 155 7.58 -27.20 11.18
C GLN A 155 8.42 -26.65 10.02
N LEU A 156 8.18 -25.39 9.63
CA LEU A 156 8.78 -24.79 8.45
C LEU A 156 9.80 -23.70 8.80
N THR A 157 10.79 -23.53 7.93
CA THR A 157 11.81 -22.50 8.09
C THR A 157 11.31 -21.18 7.51
N VAL A 158 11.27 -20.13 8.33
CA VAL A 158 10.89 -18.80 7.87
C VAL A 158 12.10 -18.13 7.21
N ILE A 159 12.01 -17.86 5.91
CA ILE A 159 13.05 -17.20 5.14
C ILE A 159 12.68 -15.77 4.80
N ASP A 160 13.66 -14.89 4.80
CA ASP A 160 13.55 -13.61 4.11
C ASP A 160 13.82 -13.88 2.63
N ALA A 161 12.88 -13.54 1.75
CA ALA A 161 12.97 -13.94 0.35
C ALA A 161 14.18 -13.31 -0.39
N GLY A 162 14.84 -12.31 0.21
CA GLY A 162 15.84 -11.48 -0.47
C GLY A 162 15.24 -10.61 -1.58
N LEU A 163 13.91 -10.60 -1.68
CA LEU A 163 13.13 -9.87 -2.67
C LEU A 163 12.68 -8.51 -2.10
N PRO A 164 12.46 -7.50 -2.95
CA PRO A 164 11.86 -6.24 -2.52
C PRO A 164 10.48 -6.45 -1.88
N LEU A 165 10.22 -5.78 -0.75
CA LEU A 165 8.92 -5.77 -0.08
C LEU A 165 8.05 -4.63 -0.65
N ASP A 166 7.67 -4.76 -1.92
CA ASP A 166 7.05 -3.68 -2.71
C ASP A 166 5.51 -3.72 -2.69
N GLU A 167 4.90 -4.82 -2.22
CA GLU A 167 3.45 -4.94 -2.16
C GLU A 167 2.94 -4.66 -0.74
N GLN A 168 2.15 -3.59 -0.62
CA GLN A 168 1.49 -3.20 0.63
C GLN A 168 0.08 -3.77 0.67
N ILE A 169 -0.23 -4.54 1.71
CA ILE A 169 -1.52 -5.22 1.87
C ILE A 169 -2.13 -4.84 3.21
N GLU A 170 -3.39 -4.39 3.19
CA GLU A 170 -4.21 -4.29 4.39
C GLU A 170 -4.79 -5.66 4.71
N VAL A 171 -4.51 -6.14 5.92
CA VAL A 171 -4.93 -7.46 6.40
C VAL A 171 -6.41 -7.42 6.74
N ASN A 172 -7.12 -8.53 6.54
CA ASN A 172 -8.52 -8.69 6.91
C ASN A 172 -8.68 -9.61 8.13
N GLY A 173 -9.83 -9.48 8.79
CA GLY A 173 -10.25 -10.40 9.85
C GLY A 173 -9.64 -10.13 11.21
N GLU A 174 -8.99 -8.98 11.41
CA GLU A 174 -8.28 -8.67 12.66
C GLU A 174 -9.20 -8.67 13.89
N THR A 175 -10.48 -8.35 13.70
CA THR A 175 -11.51 -8.39 14.76
C THR A 175 -11.64 -9.77 15.41
N HIS A 176 -11.41 -10.85 14.67
CA HIS A 176 -11.46 -12.24 15.15
C HIS A 176 -10.23 -12.64 15.99
N HIS A 177 -9.16 -11.83 15.95
CA HIS A 177 -7.88 -12.15 16.58
C HIS A 177 -7.57 -11.29 17.83
N SER A 178 -8.61 -10.77 18.49
CA SER A 178 -8.49 -9.94 19.71
C SER A 178 -7.64 -10.57 20.84
N LYS A 179 -7.64 -11.91 20.97
CA LYS A 179 -6.79 -12.62 21.94
C LYS A 179 -5.32 -12.65 21.48
N SER A 180 -5.08 -12.86 20.19
CA SER A 180 -3.74 -12.85 19.59
C SER A 180 -3.08 -11.49 19.75
N PHE A 181 -3.79 -10.38 19.47
CA PHE A 181 -3.24 -9.03 19.65
C PHE A 181 -2.84 -8.75 21.10
N ARG A 182 -3.65 -9.14 22.08
CA ARG A 182 -3.28 -9.00 23.50
C ARG A 182 -2.02 -9.78 23.85
N LYS A 183 -1.87 -11.00 23.34
CA LYS A 183 -0.67 -11.83 23.55
C LYS A 183 0.55 -11.20 22.88
N LEU A 184 0.43 -10.80 21.61
CA LEU A 184 1.48 -10.15 20.84
C LEU A 184 2.00 -8.89 21.55
N PHE A 185 1.12 -7.94 21.87
CA PHE A 185 1.51 -6.69 22.51
C PHE A 185 2.10 -6.90 23.92
N ARG A 186 1.60 -7.89 24.67
CA ARG A 186 2.21 -8.31 25.94
C ARG A 186 3.62 -8.88 25.75
N ALA A 187 3.82 -9.74 24.76
CA ALA A 187 5.13 -10.32 24.44
C ALA A 187 6.15 -9.25 24.03
N MET A 188 5.69 -8.21 23.32
CA MET A 188 6.50 -7.06 22.93
C MET A 188 6.73 -6.03 24.05
N GLY A 189 6.18 -6.26 25.25
CA GLY A 189 6.30 -5.30 26.37
C GLY A 189 5.60 -3.96 26.13
N MET A 190 4.68 -3.89 25.17
CA MET A 190 3.97 -2.67 24.80
C MET A 190 2.48 -2.85 25.09
N PRO A 191 1.96 -2.38 26.23
CA PRO A 191 0.54 -2.57 26.55
C PRO A 191 -0.36 -1.85 25.54
N ILE A 192 -1.51 -2.45 25.24
CA ILE A 192 -2.56 -1.80 24.43
C ILE A 192 -3.20 -0.71 25.28
N THR A 193 -3.30 0.50 24.72
CA THR A 193 -3.91 1.65 25.40
C THR A 193 -5.19 2.11 24.69
N SER A 194 -5.99 2.92 25.38
CA SER A 194 -7.16 3.59 24.78
C SER A 194 -6.81 4.69 23.79
N ALA A 195 -5.57 5.21 23.82
CA ALA A 195 -5.03 6.11 22.80
C ALA A 195 -4.60 5.35 21.54
N GLY A 196 -4.40 4.04 21.65
CA GLY A 196 -3.82 3.20 20.61
C GLY A 196 -2.31 3.08 20.77
N THR A 197 -1.79 1.91 20.42
CA THR A 197 -0.38 1.55 20.47
C THR A 197 0.01 0.99 19.10
N THR A 198 1.19 1.36 18.60
CA THR A 198 1.67 0.90 17.28
C THR A 198 2.96 0.12 17.43
N LEU A 199 3.02 -1.07 16.83
CA LEU A 199 4.26 -1.77 16.53
C LEU A 199 4.64 -1.46 15.08
N GLN A 200 5.87 -1.01 14.87
CA GLN A 200 6.43 -0.70 13.55
C GLN A 200 7.45 -1.79 13.17
N ASP A 201 7.62 -2.01 11.86
CA ASP A 201 8.67 -2.86 11.29
C ASP A 201 8.76 -4.27 11.91
N GLN A 202 7.61 -4.85 12.27
CA GLN A 202 7.55 -6.19 12.84
C GLN A 202 7.72 -7.23 11.75
N ARG A 203 8.50 -8.28 12.00
CA ARG A 203 8.60 -9.39 11.05
C ARG A 203 7.28 -10.15 11.03
N CYS A 204 6.64 -10.23 9.87
CA CYS A 204 5.47 -11.07 9.67
C CYS A 204 5.79 -12.27 8.78
N VAL A 205 4.98 -13.31 8.88
CA VAL A 205 5.10 -14.54 8.09
C VAL A 205 3.79 -14.80 7.38
N LEU A 206 3.88 -15.08 6.08
CA LEU A 206 2.75 -15.53 5.27
C LEU A 206 2.64 -17.06 5.36
N VAL A 207 1.49 -17.55 5.83
CA VAL A 207 1.25 -18.99 6.01
C VAL A 207 0.06 -19.41 5.15
N PRO A 208 0.28 -20.20 4.07
CA PRO A 208 -0.82 -20.71 3.26
C PRO A 208 -1.62 -21.75 4.06
N GLU A 209 -2.95 -21.68 4.00
CA GLU A 209 -3.88 -22.58 4.67
C GLU A 209 -4.79 -23.32 3.66
N PRO A 210 -4.26 -24.26 2.86
CA PRO A 210 -5.07 -25.03 1.90
C PRO A 210 -6.14 -25.92 2.56
N TRP A 211 -6.05 -26.12 3.87
CA TRP A 211 -7.03 -26.85 4.69
C TRP A 211 -8.10 -25.94 5.27
N ASN A 212 -8.06 -24.63 5.03
CA ASN A 212 -9.06 -23.70 5.57
C ASN A 212 -10.43 -23.99 4.94
N GLU A 213 -11.43 -24.31 5.78
CA GLU A 213 -12.78 -24.69 5.35
C GLU A 213 -13.53 -23.61 4.57
N HIS A 214 -13.18 -22.34 4.80
CA HIS A 214 -13.87 -21.20 4.18
C HIS A 214 -13.24 -20.79 2.85
N ASP A 215 -11.91 -20.86 2.73
CA ASP A 215 -11.17 -20.51 1.53
C ASP A 215 -9.89 -21.34 1.41
N PRO A 216 -9.79 -22.29 0.46
CA PRO A 216 -8.58 -23.09 0.26
C PRO A 216 -7.38 -22.27 -0.25
N ASN A 217 -7.57 -21.00 -0.63
CA ASN A 217 -6.49 -20.07 -0.96
C ASN A 217 -6.11 -19.16 0.22
N ALA A 218 -6.69 -19.35 1.40
CA ALA A 218 -6.43 -18.49 2.55
C ALA A 218 -4.93 -18.42 2.86
N VAL A 219 -4.45 -17.20 3.12
CA VAL A 219 -3.09 -16.94 3.58
C VAL A 219 -3.17 -16.20 4.91
N ALA A 220 -2.84 -16.88 5.99
CA ALA A 220 -2.75 -16.29 7.31
C ALA A 220 -1.49 -15.41 7.42
N VAL A 221 -1.62 -14.32 8.18
CA VAL A 221 -0.53 -13.43 8.53
C VAL A 221 -0.22 -13.64 10.01
N ALA A 222 1.01 -14.07 10.31
CA ALA A 222 1.47 -14.29 11.68
C ALA A 222 2.63 -13.36 12.05
N ILE A 223 2.65 -12.89 13.30
CA ILE A 223 3.72 -12.06 13.88
C ILE A 223 4.09 -12.67 15.24
N GLU A 224 5.37 -12.96 15.46
CA GLU A 224 5.85 -13.64 16.68
C GLU A 224 5.05 -14.92 17.00
N GLY A 225 4.65 -15.68 15.98
CA GLY A 225 3.85 -16.89 16.11
C GLY A 225 2.33 -16.65 16.32
N PHE A 226 1.88 -15.40 16.43
CA PHE A 226 0.47 -15.07 16.62
C PHE A 226 -0.19 -14.68 15.29
N VAL A 227 -1.26 -15.38 14.92
CA VAL A 227 -2.09 -14.99 13.77
C VAL A 227 -2.81 -13.67 14.08
N VAL A 228 -2.57 -12.67 13.23
CA VAL A 228 -3.13 -11.32 13.35
C VAL A 228 -4.23 -11.03 12.32
N GLY A 229 -4.39 -11.91 11.34
CA GLY A 229 -5.45 -11.86 10.33
C GLY A 229 -5.04 -12.58 9.06
N TYR A 230 -5.66 -12.20 7.95
CA TYR A 230 -5.54 -12.86 6.65
C TYR A 230 -5.25 -11.87 5.52
N VAL A 231 -4.52 -12.32 4.51
CA VAL A 231 -4.46 -11.62 3.22
C VAL A 231 -5.88 -11.59 2.63
N PRO A 232 -6.36 -10.46 2.08
CA PRO A 232 -7.67 -10.40 1.42
C PRO A 232 -7.82 -11.47 0.33
N ALA A 233 -8.99 -12.13 0.26
CA ALA A 233 -9.21 -13.31 -0.58
C ALA A 233 -8.82 -13.11 -2.07
N ASN A 234 -9.06 -11.93 -2.62
CA ASN A 234 -8.69 -11.59 -4.00
C ASN A 234 -7.17 -11.61 -4.23
N LEU A 235 -6.37 -11.22 -3.25
CA LEU A 235 -4.90 -11.31 -3.30
C LEU A 235 -4.42 -12.70 -2.87
N ALA A 236 -5.09 -13.32 -1.90
CA ALA A 236 -4.75 -14.65 -1.41
C ALA A 236 -4.78 -15.70 -2.53
N ALA A 237 -5.73 -15.60 -3.46
CA ALA A 237 -5.78 -16.43 -4.67
C ALA A 237 -4.53 -16.32 -5.56
N THR A 238 -3.89 -15.15 -5.61
CA THR A 238 -2.62 -14.95 -6.33
C THR A 238 -1.43 -15.44 -5.52
N TYR A 239 -1.39 -15.20 -4.21
CA TYR A 239 -0.25 -15.58 -3.35
C TYR A 239 -0.17 -17.07 -3.05
N SER A 240 -1.32 -17.72 -2.80
CA SER A 240 -1.38 -19.08 -2.25
C SER A 240 -0.60 -20.11 -3.08
N PRO A 241 -0.72 -20.18 -4.43
CA PRO A 241 0.03 -21.15 -5.22
C PRO A 241 1.56 -21.05 -5.06
N HIS A 242 2.08 -19.82 -5.02
CA HIS A 242 3.51 -19.55 -4.85
C HIS A 242 3.99 -19.91 -3.44
N LEU A 243 3.23 -19.51 -2.41
CA LEU A 243 3.54 -19.83 -1.03
C LEU A 243 3.47 -21.33 -0.76
N LEU A 244 2.52 -22.05 -1.36
CA LEU A 244 2.43 -23.51 -1.29
C LEU A 244 3.65 -24.18 -1.94
N ALA A 245 4.14 -23.66 -3.07
CA ALA A 245 5.36 -24.17 -3.69
C ALA A 245 6.56 -24.03 -2.74
N ARG A 246 6.69 -22.88 -2.05
CA ARG A 246 7.73 -22.68 -1.03
C ARG A 246 7.55 -23.56 0.20
N ALA A 247 6.31 -23.78 0.64
CA ALA A 247 6.01 -24.65 1.77
C ALA A 247 6.39 -26.12 1.49
N ARG A 248 6.29 -26.60 0.24
CA ARG A 248 6.80 -27.92 -0.17
C ARG A 248 8.31 -28.05 0.02
N ASP A 249 9.04 -26.95 -0.19
CA ASP A 249 10.48 -26.84 0.10
C ASP A 249 10.76 -26.57 1.59
N ARG A 250 9.75 -26.73 2.45
CA ARG A 250 9.76 -26.44 3.89
C ARG A 250 10.10 -24.99 4.26
N LYS A 251 9.75 -24.05 3.38
CA LYS A 251 10.02 -22.61 3.56
C LYS A 251 8.72 -21.81 3.69
N LEU A 252 8.75 -20.82 4.56
CA LEU A 252 7.73 -19.77 4.66
C LEU A 252 8.34 -18.42 4.33
N ILE A 253 7.55 -17.54 3.73
CA ILE A 253 8.01 -16.22 3.30
C ILE A 253 7.74 -15.19 4.40
N ALA A 254 8.77 -14.46 4.78
CA ALA A 254 8.67 -13.32 5.67
C ALA A 254 8.41 -12.00 4.91
N GLY A 255 7.76 -11.08 5.61
CA GLY A 255 7.62 -9.68 5.23
C GLY A 255 7.76 -8.77 6.46
N ALA A 256 7.39 -7.51 6.30
CA ALA A 256 7.32 -6.54 7.38
C ALA A 256 5.87 -6.16 7.67
N ALA A 257 5.56 -5.82 8.91
CA ALA A 257 4.22 -5.47 9.35
C ALA A 257 4.24 -4.23 10.25
N ARG A 258 3.22 -3.40 10.03
CA ARG A 258 2.81 -2.34 10.93
C ARG A 258 1.49 -2.74 11.55
N VAL A 259 1.44 -2.72 12.88
CA VAL A 259 0.29 -3.14 13.66
C VAL A 259 -0.14 -2.00 14.56
N TRP A 260 -1.30 -1.41 14.31
CA TRP A 260 -1.94 -0.46 15.20
C TRP A 260 -3.07 -1.15 15.96
N VAL A 261 -3.10 -1.01 17.28
CA VAL A 261 -4.13 -1.60 18.13
C VAL A 261 -4.57 -0.62 19.21
N LYS A 262 -5.87 -0.55 19.46
CA LYS A 262 -6.49 0.26 20.51
C LYS A 262 -7.47 -0.56 21.33
N ASP A 263 -7.50 -0.30 22.63
CA ASP A 263 -8.56 -0.78 23.51
C ASP A 263 -9.71 0.24 23.54
N GLU A 264 -10.90 -0.20 23.17
CA GLU A 264 -12.13 0.58 23.19
C GLU A 264 -13.13 -0.12 24.11
N GLY A 265 -13.03 0.15 25.41
CA GLY A 265 -13.97 -0.39 26.41
C GLY A 265 -13.92 -1.91 26.55
N GLY A 266 -12.73 -2.53 26.43
CA GLY A 266 -12.54 -3.97 26.46
C GLY A 266 -12.62 -4.64 25.08
N MET A 267 -13.06 -3.91 24.05
CA MET A 267 -13.00 -4.35 22.66
C MET A 267 -11.67 -3.93 22.04
N VAL A 268 -10.97 -4.89 21.43
CA VAL A 268 -9.73 -4.60 20.71
C VAL A 268 -10.08 -4.19 19.28
N ARG A 269 -9.69 -2.98 18.88
CA ARG A 269 -9.64 -2.59 17.47
C ARG A 269 -8.22 -2.68 16.98
N ALA A 270 -8.03 -3.32 15.84
CA ALA A 270 -6.74 -3.49 15.23
C ALA A 270 -6.81 -3.06 13.76
N ARG A 271 -5.68 -2.59 13.26
CA ARG A 271 -5.41 -2.41 11.83
C ARG A 271 -4.01 -2.92 11.55
N VAL A 272 -3.90 -3.87 10.64
CA VAL A 272 -2.62 -4.44 10.25
C VAL A 272 -2.34 -4.16 8.78
N THR A 273 -1.15 -3.66 8.52
CA THR A 273 -0.65 -3.46 7.15
C THR A 273 0.67 -4.21 7.02
N ILE A 274 0.78 -5.05 6.01
CA ILE A 274 2.01 -5.79 5.71
C ILE A 274 2.65 -5.28 4.43
N LEU A 275 3.96 -5.51 4.33
CA LEU A 275 4.80 -5.28 3.17
C LEU A 275 5.48 -6.60 2.83
N VAL A 276 5.19 -7.09 1.64
CA VAL A 276 5.60 -8.42 1.17
C VAL A 276 6.14 -8.33 -0.26
N PRO A 277 6.91 -9.33 -0.71
CA PRO A 277 7.27 -9.41 -2.13
C PRO A 277 6.05 -9.62 -2.99
N GLU A 278 6.03 -9.01 -4.18
CA GLU A 278 4.98 -9.26 -5.18
C GLU A 278 4.84 -10.76 -5.45
N ALA A 279 3.60 -11.25 -5.53
CA ALA A 279 3.32 -12.68 -5.64
C ALA A 279 4.07 -13.36 -6.81
N ASP A 280 4.15 -12.71 -7.97
CA ASP A 280 4.80 -13.25 -9.16
C ASP A 280 6.33 -13.40 -9.03
N LEU A 281 6.92 -12.81 -8.00
CA LEU A 281 8.35 -12.93 -7.69
C LEU A 281 8.65 -14.05 -6.69
N LEU A 282 7.61 -14.61 -6.05
CA LEU A 282 7.72 -15.71 -5.08
C LEU A 282 7.84 -17.07 -5.75
#